data_AF-A0A952UWT1-F1
#
_entry.id   AF-A0A952UWT1-F1
#
_cell.length_a   1.000
_cell.length_b   1.000
_cell.length_c   1.000
_cell.angle_alpha   90.00
_cell.angle_beta   90.00
_cell.angle_gamma   90.00
#
_symmetry.space_group_name_H-M   'P 1'
#
loop_
_entity.id
_entity.type
_entity.pdbx_description
1 polymer ?
#
loop_
_entity_poly.entity_id
_entity_poly.type
_entity_poly.pdbx_seq_one_letter_code
_entity_poly.pdbx_strand_id
1 'polypeptide(L)'
;MGAERSAWLLGGGLVVLGLALVAACAEGGEEDLPFGPAADDAGPDVTGAKLPPKKVDDDDDDVVPGDDDDDTGPDGGPKPDGGADAGPTNPTGVSAACAAAIAKASWDFETADTSWTHRPSDGAENQASWPFDPWSRGTASTISCPSGICWAGERTQNYAQCSRGELLSPSIDLSACAAATVTLTFAHAYRFWTGRVGSNDWFDGGIVELSGNGGTAWSAPSATFPGVLKILKGQGGANCVSAPWHTDGKPGFTGSQLTAVDFSIVVPSALITTRTRIRFSTAAGVSTPNVGHHRENTAPGWRIDNVRFTAAP
;
A
#
# COMPACT_ATOMS: atom_id res chain seq x y z
N MET A 1 63.42 24.26 13.63
CA MET A 1 64.13 25.35 14.34
C MET A 1 63.52 26.67 13.88
N GLY A 2 63.15 27.56 14.81
CA GLY A 2 62.47 28.85 14.60
C GLY A 2 60.94 28.70 14.71
N ALA A 3 60.28 28.99 15.84
CA ALA A 3 59.98 30.31 16.43
C ALA A 3 59.15 31.17 15.45
N GLU A 4 58.02 31.79 15.78
CA GLU A 4 57.60 32.39 17.04
C GLU A 4 56.15 32.96 16.91
N ARG A 5 55.47 33.16 18.06
CA ARG A 5 54.38 34.13 18.38
C ARG A 5 52.92 33.78 17.99
N SER A 6 52.01 33.51 18.94
CA SER A 6 51.46 34.32 20.04
C SER A 6 50.52 35.44 19.59
N ALA A 7 49.22 35.34 19.88
CA ALA A 7 48.50 36.27 20.77
C ALA A 7 47.00 35.95 20.87
N TRP A 8 46.51 36.15 22.10
CA TRP A 8 45.18 35.99 22.65
C TRP A 8 44.22 37.13 22.28
N LEU A 9 42.90 36.89 22.38
CA LEU A 9 41.86 37.74 23.01
C LEU A 9 40.49 37.06 22.73
N LEU A 10 39.85 36.40 23.71
CA LEU A 10 38.93 36.94 24.73
C LEU A 10 37.60 37.48 24.18
N GLY A 11 36.51 36.86 24.66
CA GLY A 11 35.37 37.62 25.16
C GLY A 11 34.09 37.54 24.35
N GLY A 12 33.00 37.15 25.03
CA GLY A 12 31.64 37.46 24.58
C GLY A 12 30.64 36.34 24.81
N GLY A 13 30.32 36.07 26.08
CA GLY A 13 29.11 35.33 26.41
C GLY A 13 27.89 36.15 26.02
N LEU A 14 26.96 35.55 25.28
CA LEU A 14 25.62 36.07 25.08
C LEU A 14 24.63 35.04 25.64
N VAL A 15 24.14 35.31 26.85
CA VAL A 15 22.98 34.65 27.44
C VAL A 15 21.76 35.22 26.75
N VAL A 16 21.13 34.43 25.87
CA VAL A 16 19.81 34.76 25.33
C VAL A 16 18.77 34.15 26.26
N LEU A 17 18.27 34.96 27.18
CA LEU A 17 17.07 34.70 27.95
C LEU A 17 15.87 35.08 27.07
N GLY A 18 15.21 34.09 26.46
CA GLY A 18 14.06 34.28 25.59
C GLY A 18 12.80 33.66 26.17
N LEU A 19 11.95 34.51 26.73
CA LEU A 19 10.56 34.34 27.15
C LEU A 19 9.84 33.06 26.68
N ALA A 20 9.43 32.23 27.63
CA ALA A 20 8.36 31.25 27.43
C ALA A 20 7.01 31.97 27.41
N LEU A 21 6.41 32.10 26.23
CA LEU A 21 5.03 32.55 26.08
C LEU A 21 4.12 31.31 26.20
N VAL A 22 3.51 31.12 27.37
CA VAL A 22 2.45 30.13 27.57
C VAL A 22 1.17 30.74 27.02
N ALA A 23 0.84 30.41 25.77
CA ALA A 23 -0.49 30.67 25.22
C ALA A 23 -1.44 29.60 25.75
N ALA A 24 -2.24 29.99 26.75
CA ALA A 24 -3.43 29.24 27.15
C ALA A 24 -4.46 29.39 26.03
N CYS A 25 -4.65 28.35 25.21
CA CYS A 25 -5.82 28.25 24.35
C CYS A 25 -7.01 27.86 25.20
N ALA A 26 -7.98 28.77 25.28
CA ALA A 26 -9.26 28.56 25.90
C ALA A 26 -10.02 27.41 25.20
N GLU A 27 -10.64 26.56 26.01
CA GLU A 27 -11.63 25.56 25.62
C GLU A 27 -12.85 26.29 25.05
N GLY A 28 -13.05 26.18 23.73
CA GLY A 28 -14.27 26.61 23.05
C GLY A 28 -15.23 25.43 22.97
N GLY A 29 -16.43 25.62 23.54
CA GLY A 29 -17.45 24.60 23.71
C GLY A 29 -17.96 23.98 22.41
N GLU A 30 -18.34 22.72 22.54
CA GLU A 30 -19.05 21.93 21.55
C GLU A 30 -20.49 22.45 21.46
N GLU A 31 -20.83 23.14 20.37
CA GLU A 31 -22.22 23.30 19.97
C GLU A 31 -22.58 22.17 19.00
N ASP A 32 -23.27 21.16 19.55
CA ASP A 32 -24.06 20.19 18.81
C ASP A 32 -25.02 20.91 17.86
N LEU A 33 -24.72 20.85 16.56
CA LEU A 33 -25.69 21.18 15.52
C LEU A 33 -26.17 19.88 14.86
N PRO A 34 -27.49 19.65 14.75
CA PRO A 34 -28.03 18.42 14.21
C PRO A 34 -27.75 18.32 12.71
N PHE A 35 -27.13 17.20 12.33
CA PHE A 35 -26.95 16.75 10.96
C PHE A 35 -28.31 16.60 10.25
N GLY A 36 -28.59 17.48 9.30
CA GLY A 36 -29.57 17.22 8.24
C GLY A 36 -28.94 16.32 7.15
N PRO A 37 -29.73 15.48 6.46
CA PRO A 37 -29.21 14.59 5.43
C PRO A 37 -28.66 15.40 4.26
N ALA A 38 -27.39 15.16 3.91
CA ALA A 38 -26.76 15.73 2.73
C ALA A 38 -27.47 15.22 1.47
N ALA A 39 -27.68 16.12 0.52
CA ALA A 39 -28.27 15.82 -0.78
C ALA A 39 -27.37 14.87 -1.58
N ASP A 40 -28.00 13.86 -2.18
CA ASP A 40 -27.39 12.89 -3.08
C ASP A 40 -26.89 13.58 -4.36
N ASP A 41 -25.62 14.00 -4.38
CA ASP A 41 -24.94 14.36 -5.62
C ASP A 41 -24.32 13.09 -6.22
N ALA A 42 -25.17 12.33 -6.91
CA ALA A 42 -24.79 11.17 -7.68
C ALA A 42 -23.86 11.60 -8.82
N GLY A 43 -22.55 11.40 -8.62
CA GLY A 43 -21.59 11.40 -9.72
C GLY A 43 -22.00 10.39 -10.80
N PRO A 44 -21.61 10.61 -12.07
CA PRO A 44 -22.04 9.76 -13.17
C PRO A 44 -21.57 8.32 -12.97
N ASP A 45 -22.54 7.43 -12.89
CA ASP A 45 -22.40 5.98 -12.91
C ASP A 45 -21.63 5.54 -14.16
N VAL A 46 -20.40 5.07 -13.98
CA VAL A 46 -19.59 4.41 -15.02
C VAL A 46 -19.74 2.89 -14.89
N THR A 47 -20.98 2.39 -14.94
CA THR A 47 -21.26 0.97 -15.20
C THR A 47 -21.24 0.69 -16.71
N GLY A 48 -20.03 0.53 -17.23
CA GLY A 48 -19.77 0.27 -18.65
C GLY A 48 -18.98 -1.01 -18.93
N ALA A 49 -19.07 -2.04 -18.09
CA ALA A 49 -18.54 -3.37 -18.39
C ALA A 49 -19.54 -4.46 -17.97
N LYS A 50 -20.39 -4.83 -18.92
CA LYS A 50 -21.32 -5.95 -18.82
C LYS A 50 -20.49 -7.25 -18.75
N LEU A 51 -20.31 -7.80 -17.56
CA LEU A 51 -19.78 -9.15 -17.40
C LEU A 51 -20.71 -10.13 -18.14
N PRO A 52 -20.17 -11.11 -18.90
CA PRO A 52 -21.01 -12.11 -19.54
C PRO A 52 -21.72 -12.97 -18.47
N PRO A 53 -22.95 -13.42 -18.74
CA PRO A 53 -23.68 -14.27 -17.80
C PRO A 53 -22.90 -15.56 -17.54
N LYS A 54 -22.79 -15.89 -16.25
CA LYS A 54 -22.30 -17.17 -15.76
C LYS A 54 -23.17 -18.28 -16.37
N LYS A 55 -22.57 -19.17 -17.15
CA LYS A 55 -23.20 -20.45 -17.48
C LYS A 55 -23.39 -21.21 -16.16
N VAL A 56 -24.64 -21.50 -15.86
CA VAL A 56 -25.01 -22.55 -14.92
C VAL A 56 -24.94 -23.81 -15.78
N ASP A 57 -23.87 -24.58 -15.61
CA ASP A 57 -23.81 -25.94 -16.15
C ASP A 57 -24.53 -26.81 -15.09
N ASP A 58 -25.83 -27.02 -15.33
CA ASP A 58 -26.63 -28.06 -14.71
C ASP A 58 -26.30 -29.37 -15.44
N ASP A 59 -25.25 -30.05 -15.00
CA ASP A 59 -25.02 -31.46 -15.37
C ASP A 59 -25.55 -32.33 -14.21
N ASP A 60 -26.82 -32.70 -14.37
CA ASP A 60 -27.44 -33.89 -13.79
C ASP A 60 -26.74 -35.13 -14.35
N ASP A 61 -25.86 -35.77 -13.56
CA ASP A 61 -25.43 -37.14 -13.81
C ASP A 61 -25.90 -38.04 -12.65
N ASP A 62 -27.08 -38.62 -12.89
CA ASP A 62 -27.55 -39.88 -12.34
C ASP A 62 -26.49 -40.97 -12.53
N VAL A 63 -25.91 -41.47 -11.44
CA VAL A 63 -25.23 -42.78 -11.43
C VAL A 63 -25.77 -43.65 -10.31
N VAL A 64 -26.27 -44.79 -10.77
CA VAL A 64 -26.92 -45.92 -10.11
C VAL A 64 -26.12 -46.51 -8.93
N PRO A 65 -26.77 -46.99 -7.85
CA PRO A 65 -26.14 -47.86 -6.86
C PRO A 65 -26.10 -49.29 -7.39
N GLY A 66 -24.90 -49.80 -7.66
CA GLY A 66 -24.64 -51.21 -7.93
C GLY A 66 -23.70 -51.78 -6.88
N ASP A 67 -24.26 -52.61 -6.00
CA ASP A 67 -23.54 -53.64 -5.26
C ASP A 67 -22.81 -54.57 -6.24
N ASP A 68 -21.61 -55.04 -5.86
CA ASP A 68 -21.15 -56.40 -6.18
C ASP A 68 -19.89 -56.73 -5.33
N ASP A 69 -20.16 -57.63 -4.40
CA ASP A 69 -19.36 -58.68 -3.76
C ASP A 69 -17.88 -58.92 -4.13
N ASP A 70 -17.19 -59.45 -3.09
CA ASP A 70 -16.14 -60.47 -3.13
C ASP A 70 -14.82 -60.18 -3.86
N ASP A 71 -13.76 -59.96 -3.06
CA ASP A 71 -12.55 -60.79 -3.22
C ASP A 71 -11.73 -60.91 -1.92
N THR A 72 -11.98 -61.98 -1.18
CA THR A 72 -11.09 -62.48 -0.12
C THR A 72 -9.98 -63.33 -0.73
N GLY A 73 -8.80 -62.75 -0.92
CA GLY A 73 -7.57 -63.48 -1.24
C GLY A 73 -6.49 -63.29 -0.17
N PRO A 74 -6.04 -64.36 0.53
CA PRO A 74 -4.87 -64.29 1.41
C PRO A 74 -3.56 -64.67 0.69
N ASP A 75 -2.48 -64.21 1.29
CA ASP A 75 -1.09 -64.70 1.22
C ASP A 75 -0.18 -64.32 0.03
N GLY A 76 0.87 -63.57 0.37
CA GLY A 76 2.22 -64.13 0.22
C GLY A 76 3.19 -63.40 -0.72
N GLY A 77 4.00 -62.50 -0.15
CA GLY A 77 5.26 -62.09 -0.78
C GLY A 77 6.00 -61.01 0.01
N PRO A 78 7.20 -61.28 0.58
CA PRO A 78 8.06 -60.24 1.12
C PRO A 78 8.59 -59.40 -0.05
N LYS A 79 8.09 -58.17 -0.18
CA LYS A 79 8.59 -57.19 -1.14
C LYS A 79 9.86 -56.54 -0.57
N PRO A 80 10.97 -56.43 -1.33
CA PRO A 80 12.18 -55.78 -0.85
C PRO A 80 11.91 -54.29 -0.59
N ASP A 81 12.13 -53.86 0.64
CA ASP A 81 11.95 -52.52 1.21
C ASP A 81 13.07 -51.53 0.85
N GLY A 82 13.65 -51.67 -0.34
CA GLY A 82 14.76 -50.84 -0.84
C GLY A 82 14.35 -49.49 -1.45
N GLY A 83 13.15 -48.99 -1.19
CA GLY A 83 12.70 -47.69 -1.67
C GLY A 83 13.22 -46.60 -0.75
N ALA A 84 14.18 -45.81 -1.22
CA ALA A 84 14.60 -44.58 -0.55
C ALA A 84 13.34 -43.81 -0.12
N ASP A 85 13.24 -43.57 1.19
CA ASP A 85 12.16 -42.87 1.85
C ASP A 85 11.95 -41.53 1.14
N ALA A 86 11.00 -41.52 0.20
CA ALA A 86 10.54 -40.33 -0.48
C ALA A 86 9.76 -39.59 0.59
N GLY A 87 10.50 -38.81 1.38
CA GLY A 87 9.95 -37.97 2.43
C GLY A 87 8.73 -37.22 1.90
N PRO A 88 7.75 -36.91 2.77
CA PRO A 88 6.42 -36.46 2.38
C PRO A 88 6.51 -35.44 1.26
N THR A 89 6.09 -35.83 0.07
CA THR A 89 6.00 -34.93 -1.07
C THR A 89 4.97 -33.88 -0.68
N ASN A 90 5.45 -32.66 -0.42
CA ASN A 90 4.58 -31.55 -0.06
C ASN A 90 3.54 -31.42 -1.18
N PRO A 91 2.24 -31.69 -0.93
CA PRO A 91 1.22 -31.84 -1.98
C PRO A 91 1.00 -30.57 -2.78
N THR A 92 1.53 -29.44 -2.29
CA THR A 92 1.49 -28.15 -2.95
C THR A 92 2.57 -27.97 -4.03
N GLY A 93 3.54 -28.88 -4.17
CA GLY A 93 4.68 -28.70 -5.09
C GLY A 93 5.63 -27.55 -4.71
N VAL A 94 5.34 -26.81 -3.63
CA VAL A 94 6.18 -25.73 -3.11
C VAL A 94 7.18 -26.30 -2.10
N SER A 95 8.44 -25.89 -2.18
CA SER A 95 9.46 -26.35 -1.23
C SER A 95 9.12 -25.91 0.21
N ALA A 96 9.47 -26.72 1.21
CA ALA A 96 9.27 -26.36 2.61
C ALA A 96 9.98 -25.03 2.98
N ALA A 97 11.13 -24.76 2.35
CA ALA A 97 11.86 -23.51 2.51
C ALA A 97 11.08 -22.31 1.94
N CYS A 98 10.44 -22.45 0.78
CA CYS A 98 9.59 -21.39 0.22
C CYS A 98 8.34 -21.14 1.08
N ALA A 99 7.66 -22.20 1.53
CA ALA A 99 6.50 -22.08 2.42
C ALA A 99 6.88 -21.35 3.73
N ALA A 100 8.03 -21.68 4.31
CA ALA A 100 8.55 -21.01 5.50
C ALA A 100 8.94 -19.54 5.25
N ALA A 101 9.46 -19.21 4.05
CA ALA A 101 9.74 -17.83 3.66
C ALA A 101 8.46 -16.99 3.54
N ILE A 102 7.42 -17.55 2.91
CA ILE A 102 6.12 -16.90 2.73
C ILE A 102 5.41 -16.68 4.07
N ALA A 103 5.44 -17.66 4.98
CA ALA A 103 4.82 -17.53 6.29
C ALA A 103 5.41 -16.38 7.12
N LYS A 104 6.66 -15.98 6.86
CA LYS A 104 7.32 -14.82 7.49
C LYS A 104 7.02 -13.49 6.79
N ALA A 105 6.43 -13.53 5.59
CA ALA A 105 6.16 -12.37 4.74
C ALA A 105 4.65 -12.06 4.71
N SER A 106 4.06 -11.85 5.90
CA SER A 106 2.66 -11.50 6.08
C SER A 106 2.54 -10.38 7.12
N TRP A 107 1.72 -9.37 6.83
CA TRP A 107 1.50 -8.19 7.67
C TRP A 107 0.02 -7.83 7.70
N ASP A 108 -0.56 -7.81 8.90
CA ASP A 108 -1.93 -7.37 9.21
C ASP A 108 -1.97 -6.01 9.94
N PHE A 109 -0.81 -5.40 10.18
CA PHE A 109 -0.62 -4.07 10.80
C PHE A 109 -1.28 -3.84 12.18
N GLU A 110 -1.90 -4.86 12.79
CA GLU A 110 -2.45 -4.84 14.15
C GLU A 110 -1.37 -4.69 15.23
N THR A 111 -0.13 -5.05 14.89
CA THR A 111 1.01 -4.99 15.80
C THR A 111 1.91 -3.80 15.44
N ALA A 112 2.34 -3.06 16.47
CA ALA A 112 3.06 -1.80 16.32
C ALA A 112 4.45 -1.91 15.65
N ASP A 113 4.99 -3.11 15.50
CA ASP A 113 6.27 -3.35 14.81
C ASP A 113 6.07 -4.16 13.54
N THR A 114 5.85 -3.47 12.44
CA THR A 114 5.80 -4.13 11.13
C THR A 114 7.12 -3.97 10.36
N SER A 115 8.12 -3.25 10.88
CA SER A 115 9.34 -2.83 10.18
C SER A 115 9.13 -2.08 8.85
N TRP A 116 7.87 -1.75 8.50
CA TRP A 116 7.56 -0.91 7.37
C TRP A 116 7.96 0.53 7.68
N THR A 117 8.56 1.18 6.69
CA THR A 117 8.99 2.58 6.80
C THR A 117 8.18 3.44 5.85
N HIS A 118 7.83 4.64 6.29
CA HIS A 118 7.23 5.66 5.43
C HIS A 118 8.30 6.71 5.09
N ARG A 119 8.14 7.39 3.96
CA ARG A 119 8.91 8.59 3.64
C ARG A 119 8.17 9.48 2.65
N PRO A 120 8.49 10.79 2.61
CA PRO A 120 8.20 11.63 1.46
C PRO A 120 8.75 11.00 0.17
N SER A 121 8.07 11.22 -0.95
CA SER A 121 8.57 10.85 -2.29
C SER A 121 9.13 12.07 -3.04
N ASP A 122 9.77 11.83 -4.17
CA ASP A 122 10.20 12.84 -5.14
C ASP A 122 11.17 13.92 -4.60
N GLY A 123 12.02 13.57 -3.64
CA GLY A 123 13.00 14.53 -3.09
C GLY A 123 12.38 15.59 -2.19
N ALA A 124 11.13 15.40 -1.76
CA ALA A 124 10.41 16.35 -0.92
C ALA A 124 10.84 16.33 0.55
N GLU A 125 11.82 15.50 0.95
CA GLU A 125 12.23 15.31 2.34
C GLU A 125 12.76 16.58 3.01
N ASN A 126 13.27 17.54 2.24
CA ASN A 126 13.94 18.76 2.74
C ASN A 126 13.07 20.02 2.67
N GLN A 127 11.80 19.92 2.32
CA GLN A 127 10.92 21.08 2.25
C GLN A 127 10.43 21.46 3.67
N ALA A 128 11.13 22.40 4.31
CA ALA A 128 10.89 22.78 5.72
C ALA A 128 9.49 23.38 6.00
N SER A 129 8.78 23.84 4.96
CA SER A 129 7.42 24.36 5.05
C SER A 129 6.36 23.39 4.51
N TRP A 130 6.73 22.11 4.31
CA TRP A 130 5.84 21.12 3.71
C TRP A 130 4.82 20.65 4.74
N PRO A 131 3.55 20.99 4.58
CA PRO A 131 2.57 20.54 5.53
C PRO A 131 2.06 19.19 5.00
N PHE A 132 2.01 18.21 5.90
CA PHE A 132 1.21 16.99 5.80
C PHE A 132 1.82 15.82 5.00
N ASP A 133 2.75 15.11 5.65
CA ASP A 133 2.93 13.67 5.48
C ASP A 133 1.58 12.97 5.73
N PRO A 134 0.90 12.44 4.69
CA PRO A 134 -0.44 11.87 4.83
C PRO A 134 -0.44 10.63 5.73
N TRP A 135 0.73 9.99 5.89
CA TRP A 135 0.93 8.73 6.59
C TRP A 135 1.48 8.98 8.00
N SER A 136 1.20 10.14 8.59
CA SER A 136 1.52 10.54 9.97
C SER A 136 2.66 9.73 10.60
N ARG A 137 3.90 9.94 10.17
CA ARG A 137 5.09 9.44 10.85
C ARG A 137 5.17 7.93 11.06
N GLY A 138 4.46 7.11 10.31
CA GLY A 138 4.65 5.68 10.43
C GLY A 138 3.73 4.99 11.44
N THR A 139 2.66 5.64 11.88
CA THR A 139 1.73 5.02 12.85
C THR A 139 0.54 4.42 12.11
N ALA A 140 0.17 3.17 12.43
CA ALA A 140 -0.98 2.49 11.85
C ALA A 140 -2.30 3.07 12.37
N SER A 141 -3.23 3.39 11.47
CA SER A 141 -4.43 4.19 11.72
C SER A 141 -5.41 3.51 12.68
N THR A 142 -6.15 4.29 13.45
CA THR A 142 -7.29 3.80 14.25
C THR A 142 -8.59 3.74 13.45
N ILE A 143 -8.49 3.88 12.11
CA ILE A 143 -9.63 3.80 11.22
C ILE A 143 -9.96 2.32 11.04
N SER A 144 -11.26 1.98 10.99
CA SER A 144 -11.68 0.60 10.77
C SER A 144 -11.13 0.07 9.44
N CYS A 145 -10.30 -0.97 9.56
CA CYS A 145 -9.76 -1.76 8.46
C CYS A 145 -10.19 -3.24 8.62
N PRO A 146 -10.05 -4.09 7.59
CA PRO A 146 -10.44 -5.50 7.69
C PRO A 146 -9.87 -6.24 8.91
N SER A 147 -8.62 -5.99 9.29
CA SER A 147 -8.01 -6.59 10.50
C SER A 147 -8.24 -5.76 11.77
N GLY A 148 -8.62 -4.49 11.66
CA GLY A 148 -8.76 -3.53 12.75
C GLY A 148 -8.02 -2.22 12.49
N ILE A 149 -6.69 -2.29 12.47
CA ILE A 149 -5.69 -1.25 12.27
C ILE A 149 -5.04 -1.44 10.89
N CYS A 150 -4.90 -0.35 10.12
CA CYS A 150 -4.16 -0.41 8.86
C CYS A 150 -3.43 0.88 8.55
N TRP A 151 -2.55 0.84 7.56
CA TRP A 151 -1.94 2.07 7.05
C TRP A 151 -2.95 2.90 6.30
N ALA A 152 -3.05 4.18 6.64
CA ALA A 152 -3.91 5.12 5.94
C ALA A 152 -3.13 6.41 5.63
N GLY A 153 -3.29 6.90 4.39
CA GLY A 153 -2.81 8.22 3.98
C GLY A 153 -3.63 9.40 4.54
N GLU A 154 -4.45 9.18 5.57
CA GLU A 154 -5.16 10.23 6.30
C GLU A 154 -5.51 9.73 7.70
N ARG A 155 -5.20 10.49 8.76
CA ARG A 155 -5.68 10.18 10.13
C ARG A 155 -6.61 11.22 10.73
N THR A 156 -6.53 12.49 10.35
CA THR A 156 -7.31 13.54 11.04
C THR A 156 -7.62 14.80 10.21
N GLN A 157 -7.08 14.97 9.00
CA GLN A 157 -7.23 16.21 8.20
C GLN A 157 -7.15 15.93 6.70
N ASN A 158 -7.95 16.69 5.93
CA ASN A 158 -8.02 16.74 4.47
C ASN A 158 -6.72 16.31 3.76
N TYR A 159 -6.85 15.52 2.70
CA TYR A 159 -5.75 15.24 1.76
C TYR A 159 -5.12 16.57 1.30
N ALA A 160 -3.89 16.83 1.76
CA ALA A 160 -3.23 18.11 1.57
C ALA A 160 -2.79 18.30 0.11
N GLN A 161 -2.85 19.55 -0.35
CA GLN A 161 -2.31 19.95 -1.64
C GLN A 161 -0.84 19.52 -1.75
N CYS A 162 -0.45 19.03 -2.92
CA CYS A 162 0.92 18.62 -3.22
C CYS A 162 1.44 17.39 -2.44
N SER A 163 0.57 16.60 -1.79
CA SER A 163 1.00 15.49 -0.94
C SER A 163 1.59 14.33 -1.76
N ARG A 164 2.70 13.77 -1.27
CA ARG A 164 3.41 12.63 -1.89
C ARG A 164 4.03 11.79 -0.80
N GLY A 165 3.77 10.49 -0.81
CA GLY A 165 4.26 9.59 0.23
C GLY A 165 4.51 8.18 -0.30
N GLU A 166 5.44 7.48 0.34
CA GLU A 166 5.75 6.09 0.08
C GLU A 166 5.68 5.28 1.37
N LEU A 167 5.03 4.12 1.31
CA LEU A 167 5.11 3.06 2.31
C LEU A 167 5.99 1.94 1.75
N LEU A 168 7.07 1.62 2.46
CA LEU A 168 8.12 0.69 2.03
C LEU A 168 8.17 -0.52 2.96
N SER A 169 8.18 -1.71 2.39
CA SER A 169 8.38 -2.94 3.16
C SER A 169 9.81 -3.05 3.68
N PRO A 170 10.07 -3.86 4.71
CA PRO A 170 11.40 -4.41 4.96
C PRO A 170 11.93 -5.20 3.75
N SER A 171 13.19 -5.62 3.82
CA SER A 171 13.74 -6.60 2.88
C SER A 171 13.12 -7.98 3.15
N ILE A 172 12.66 -8.64 2.09
CA ILE A 172 11.98 -9.93 2.16
C ILE A 172 12.85 -10.93 1.40
N ASP A 173 13.22 -12.03 2.05
CA ASP A 173 13.93 -13.12 1.41
C ASP A 173 12.95 -14.12 0.81
N LEU A 174 12.74 -14.02 -0.50
CA LEU A 174 11.94 -14.95 -1.29
C LEU A 174 12.80 -15.89 -2.14
N SER A 175 14.12 -15.94 -1.94
CA SER A 175 15.03 -16.71 -2.81
C SER A 175 14.70 -18.20 -2.85
N ALA A 176 14.19 -18.77 -1.76
CA ALA A 176 13.72 -20.15 -1.69
C ALA A 176 12.50 -20.44 -2.59
N CYS A 177 11.79 -19.40 -3.04
CA CYS A 177 10.62 -19.46 -3.91
C CYS A 177 10.94 -19.20 -5.39
N ALA A 178 12.21 -19.15 -5.80
CA ALA A 178 12.60 -18.81 -7.17
C ALA A 178 12.03 -19.75 -8.26
N ALA A 179 11.64 -20.96 -7.89
CA ALA A 179 11.01 -21.95 -8.78
C ALA A 179 9.48 -21.96 -8.72
N ALA A 180 8.86 -21.11 -7.91
CA ALA A 180 7.42 -21.05 -7.69
C ALA A 180 6.81 -19.80 -8.34
N THR A 181 5.52 -19.87 -8.66
CA THR A 181 4.71 -18.69 -8.98
C THR A 181 4.34 -17.97 -7.68
N VAL A 182 5.01 -16.86 -7.40
CA VAL A 182 4.76 -16.06 -6.19
C VAL A 182 3.73 -14.96 -6.49
N THR A 183 2.70 -14.85 -5.65
CA THR A 183 1.68 -13.80 -5.73
C THR A 183 1.73 -12.92 -4.49
N LEU A 184 1.76 -11.60 -4.68
CA LEU A 184 1.52 -10.61 -3.63
C LEU A 184 0.03 -10.29 -3.59
N THR A 185 -0.59 -10.41 -2.42
CA THR A 185 -1.97 -9.98 -2.17
C THR A 185 -1.99 -8.95 -1.06
N PHE A 186 -2.83 -7.93 -1.18
CA PHE A 186 -3.08 -6.98 -0.10
C PHE A 186 -4.54 -6.52 -0.16
N ALA A 187 -5.12 -6.26 1.01
CA ALA A 187 -6.41 -5.61 1.12
C ALA A 187 -6.21 -4.10 1.00
N HIS A 188 -7.08 -3.42 0.25
CA HIS A 188 -7.04 -1.96 0.18
C HIS A 188 -8.42 -1.35 0.00
N ALA A 189 -8.55 -0.11 0.46
CA ALA A 189 -9.66 0.79 0.16
C ALA A 189 -9.06 2.16 -0.15
N TYR A 190 -9.66 2.92 -1.05
CA TYR A 190 -9.16 4.24 -1.40
C TYR A 190 -10.27 5.17 -1.85
N ARG A 191 -10.04 6.47 -1.72
CA ARG A 191 -10.81 7.51 -2.40
C ARG A 191 -9.81 8.60 -2.73
N PHE A 192 -9.50 8.70 -4.01
CA PHE A 192 -8.65 9.74 -4.57
C PHE A 192 -9.53 10.77 -5.27
N TRP A 193 -9.06 12.01 -5.31
CA TRP A 193 -9.77 13.03 -6.06
C TRP A 193 -9.69 12.72 -7.56
N THR A 194 -10.83 12.91 -8.21
CA THR A 194 -10.94 12.92 -9.67
C THR A 194 -11.73 14.16 -10.05
N GLY A 195 -11.33 14.81 -11.14
CA GLY A 195 -12.02 16.01 -11.56
C GLY A 195 -11.54 16.56 -12.87
N ARG A 196 -12.35 17.46 -13.41
CA ARG A 196 -12.11 18.10 -14.70
C ARG A 196 -11.68 19.55 -14.49
N VAL A 197 -10.54 19.91 -15.09
CA VAL A 197 -10.04 21.29 -15.10
C VAL A 197 -9.78 21.70 -16.55
N GLY A 198 -10.58 22.65 -17.04
CA GLY A 198 -10.64 22.97 -18.46
C GLY A 198 -11.15 21.78 -19.28
N SER A 199 -10.43 21.39 -20.33
CA SER A 199 -10.77 20.24 -21.17
C SER A 199 -10.17 18.91 -20.69
N ASN A 200 -9.38 18.92 -19.61
CA ASN A 200 -8.62 17.77 -19.13
C ASN A 200 -9.23 17.18 -17.87
N ASP A 201 -9.37 15.85 -17.85
CA ASP A 201 -9.60 15.09 -16.63
C ASP A 201 -8.27 14.84 -15.91
N TRP A 202 -8.32 14.80 -14.59
CA TRP A 202 -7.20 14.65 -13.69
C TRP A 202 -7.55 13.62 -12.61
N PHE A 203 -6.56 12.83 -12.23
CA PHE A 203 -6.71 11.67 -11.36
C PHE A 203 -5.55 11.63 -10.38
N ASP A 204 -5.82 11.95 -9.11
CA ASP A 204 -4.92 11.60 -8.02
C ASP A 204 -4.93 10.07 -7.82
N GLY A 205 -3.95 9.54 -7.10
CA GLY A 205 -3.89 8.09 -6.97
C GLY A 205 -2.77 7.49 -6.16
N GLY A 206 -2.72 6.16 -6.23
CA GLY A 206 -1.69 5.32 -5.65
C GLY A 206 -1.18 4.27 -6.62
N ILE A 207 0.09 3.90 -6.52
CA ILE A 207 0.73 2.83 -7.31
C ILE A 207 1.40 1.82 -6.37
N VAL A 208 1.57 0.59 -6.88
CA VAL A 208 2.38 -0.45 -6.24
C VAL A 208 3.57 -0.74 -7.12
N GLU A 209 4.75 -0.84 -6.53
CA GLU A 209 5.98 -1.21 -7.22
C GLU A 209 6.74 -2.28 -6.41
N LEU A 210 7.51 -3.09 -7.13
CA LEU A 210 8.32 -4.16 -6.57
C LEU A 210 9.80 -3.92 -6.89
N SER A 211 10.68 -4.40 -6.02
CA SER A 211 12.13 -4.35 -6.20
C SER A 211 12.74 -5.72 -5.88
N GLY A 212 13.69 -6.18 -6.70
CA GLY A 212 14.51 -7.37 -6.43
C GLY A 212 15.94 -7.04 -5.95
N ASN A 213 16.22 -5.75 -5.68
CA ASN A 213 17.56 -5.28 -5.35
C ASN A 213 17.58 -4.35 -4.13
N GLY A 214 16.69 -4.60 -3.16
CA GLY A 214 16.64 -3.87 -1.91
C GLY A 214 16.09 -2.44 -2.01
N GLY A 215 15.41 -2.11 -3.11
CA GLY A 215 14.84 -0.78 -3.35
C GLY A 215 15.75 0.18 -4.13
N THR A 216 16.82 -0.33 -4.76
CA THR A 216 17.71 0.47 -5.62
C THR A 216 17.03 0.78 -6.96
N ALA A 217 16.29 -0.19 -7.50
CA ALA A 217 15.43 -0.04 -8.67
C ALA A 217 14.04 -0.60 -8.37
N TRP A 218 13.03 0.03 -8.96
CA TRP A 218 11.62 -0.29 -8.76
C TRP A 218 10.98 -0.57 -10.11
N SER A 219 10.05 -1.51 -10.13
CA SER A 219 9.31 -1.88 -11.33
C SER A 219 7.82 -1.97 -11.00
N ALA A 220 7.00 -1.39 -11.87
CA ALA A 220 5.57 -1.60 -11.82
C ALA A 220 5.28 -3.06 -12.21
N PRO A 221 4.47 -3.79 -11.44
CA PRO A 221 4.10 -5.14 -11.79
C PRO A 221 3.12 -5.14 -12.98
N SER A 222 3.11 -6.24 -13.73
CA SER A 222 2.10 -6.50 -14.75
C SER A 222 0.77 -6.87 -14.09
N ALA A 223 -0.07 -5.88 -13.80
CA ALA A 223 -1.41 -6.04 -13.24
C ALA A 223 -2.40 -5.10 -13.92
N THR A 224 -3.69 -5.42 -13.83
CA THR A 224 -4.77 -4.55 -14.32
C THR A 224 -5.11 -3.53 -13.24
N PHE A 225 -4.90 -2.25 -13.56
CA PHE A 225 -5.21 -1.13 -12.68
C PHE A 225 -6.45 -0.39 -13.18
N PRO A 226 -7.23 0.26 -12.30
CA PRO A 226 -8.46 0.97 -12.68
C PRO A 226 -8.21 2.23 -13.54
N GLY A 227 -7.00 2.78 -13.53
CA GLY A 227 -6.67 3.93 -14.36
C GLY A 227 -5.19 4.26 -14.44
N VAL A 228 -4.93 5.42 -15.05
CA VAL A 228 -3.61 6.04 -15.13
C VAL A 228 -3.66 7.33 -14.33
N LEU A 229 -2.72 7.49 -13.41
CA LEU A 229 -2.62 8.71 -12.60
C LEU A 229 -2.30 9.89 -13.51
N LYS A 230 -2.98 11.00 -13.30
CA LYS A 230 -2.77 12.25 -14.01
C LYS A 230 -2.86 13.39 -13.01
N ILE A 231 -1.72 13.72 -12.43
CA ILE A 231 -1.64 14.62 -11.28
C ILE A 231 -1.71 16.07 -11.74
N LEU A 232 -2.66 16.84 -11.19
CA LEU A 232 -2.80 18.27 -11.50
C LEU A 232 -1.70 19.07 -10.80
N LYS A 233 -0.67 19.48 -11.54
CA LYS A 233 0.48 20.23 -10.97
C LYS A 233 0.20 21.74 -11.03
N GLY A 234 -0.15 22.35 -9.90
CA GLY A 234 -0.01 23.81 -9.71
C GLY A 234 -1.21 24.70 -10.04
N GLN A 235 -2.39 24.39 -9.50
CA GLN A 235 -3.39 25.43 -9.24
C GLN A 235 -3.22 25.98 -7.81
N GLY A 236 -3.96 27.01 -7.38
CA GLY A 236 -4.07 27.38 -5.94
C GLY A 236 -2.91 28.15 -5.26
N GLY A 237 -1.90 28.64 -5.97
CA GLY A 237 -0.87 29.55 -5.42
C GLY A 237 0.20 28.88 -4.55
N ALA A 238 -0.07 27.69 -4.01
CA ALA A 238 0.94 26.75 -3.54
C ALA A 238 1.60 26.10 -4.76
N ASN A 239 2.80 26.55 -5.03
CA ASN A 239 3.61 26.10 -6.12
C ASN A 239 4.03 24.64 -5.82
N CYS A 240 3.28 23.62 -6.26
CA CYS A 240 3.69 22.19 -6.20
C CYS A 240 4.96 21.89 -7.06
N VAL A 241 5.76 22.91 -7.35
CA VAL A 241 6.95 22.92 -8.19
C VAL A 241 8.13 22.33 -7.43
N SER A 242 8.69 21.28 -8.01
CA SER A 242 10.02 21.36 -8.66
C SER A 242 10.58 19.97 -8.98
N ALA A 243 9.88 18.89 -8.65
CA ALA A 243 10.29 17.52 -8.96
C ALA A 243 9.30 16.84 -9.91
N PRO A 244 9.77 15.94 -10.81
CA PRO A 244 8.88 15.00 -11.46
C PRO A 244 8.09 14.27 -10.38
N TRP A 245 6.79 14.10 -10.63
CA TRP A 245 5.94 13.31 -9.75
C TRP A 245 6.12 11.86 -10.16
N HIS A 246 6.79 11.05 -9.35
CA HIS A 246 7.14 9.67 -9.71
C HIS A 246 5.92 8.82 -10.07
N THR A 247 4.76 9.13 -9.49
CA THR A 247 3.50 8.42 -9.72
C THR A 247 2.72 8.91 -10.95
N ASP A 248 3.03 10.11 -11.47
CA ASP A 248 2.28 10.71 -12.57
C ASP A 248 2.50 9.95 -13.89
N GLY A 249 1.41 9.70 -14.62
CA GLY A 249 1.42 8.94 -15.87
C GLY A 249 1.56 7.42 -15.70
N LYS A 250 1.58 6.90 -14.47
CA LYS A 250 1.67 5.45 -14.21
C LYS A 250 0.29 4.80 -14.05
N PRO A 251 0.13 3.54 -14.48
CA PRO A 251 -1.02 2.73 -14.11
C PRO A 251 -1.10 2.60 -12.58
N GLY A 252 -2.30 2.76 -12.03
CA GLY A 252 -2.51 2.69 -10.59
C GLY A 252 -3.97 2.83 -10.18
N PHE A 253 -4.16 2.97 -8.89
CA PHE A 253 -5.47 3.16 -8.26
C PHE A 253 -5.87 4.63 -8.37
N THR A 254 -6.97 4.89 -9.07
CA THR A 254 -7.58 6.21 -9.24
C THR A 254 -9.08 6.11 -8.95
N GLY A 255 -9.74 7.22 -8.62
CA GLY A 255 -11.17 7.19 -8.26
C GLY A 255 -11.40 6.67 -6.84
N SER A 256 -12.44 5.86 -6.65
CA SER A 256 -12.87 5.42 -5.32
C SER A 256 -13.22 3.94 -5.24
N GLN A 257 -12.73 3.29 -4.19
CA GLN A 257 -13.08 1.96 -3.74
C GLN A 257 -13.22 2.01 -2.21
N LEU A 258 -14.43 2.32 -1.73
CA LEU A 258 -14.67 2.59 -0.30
C LEU A 258 -14.69 1.33 0.57
N THR A 259 -15.11 0.22 -0.02
CA THR A 259 -15.07 -1.10 0.62
C THR A 259 -13.70 -1.71 0.39
N ALA A 260 -13.11 -2.28 1.44
CA ALA A 260 -11.85 -3.00 1.32
C ALA A 260 -12.00 -4.20 0.37
N VAL A 261 -11.07 -4.32 -0.59
CA VAL A 261 -11.01 -5.44 -1.54
C VAL A 261 -9.58 -5.99 -1.58
N ASP A 262 -9.45 -7.27 -1.90
CA ASP A 262 -8.13 -7.87 -2.13
C ASP A 262 -7.66 -7.58 -3.56
N PHE A 263 -6.43 -7.07 -3.69
CA PHE A 263 -5.75 -6.91 -4.97
C PHE A 263 -4.55 -7.86 -5.02
N SER A 264 -4.39 -8.56 -6.14
CA SER A 264 -3.34 -9.57 -6.31
C SER A 264 -2.44 -9.28 -7.51
N ILE A 265 -1.15 -9.51 -7.33
CA ILE A 265 -0.09 -9.25 -8.29
C ILE A 265 0.81 -10.48 -8.38
N VAL A 266 1.00 -11.02 -9.59
CA VAL A 266 2.06 -12.02 -9.82
C VAL A 266 3.41 -11.31 -9.76
N VAL A 267 4.28 -11.76 -8.86
CA VAL A 267 5.63 -11.22 -8.69
C VAL A 267 6.49 -11.71 -9.86
N PRO A 268 7.09 -10.81 -10.66
CA PRO A 268 8.01 -11.23 -11.72
C PRO A 268 9.16 -12.05 -11.13
N SER A 269 9.52 -13.18 -11.76
CA SER A 269 10.54 -14.10 -11.25
C SER A 269 11.91 -13.42 -11.01
N ALA A 270 12.25 -12.42 -11.82
CA ALA A 270 13.47 -11.61 -11.65
C ALA A 270 13.49 -10.77 -10.35
N LEU A 271 12.34 -10.59 -9.70
CA LEU A 271 12.20 -9.86 -8.44
C LEU A 271 12.10 -10.80 -7.22
N ILE A 272 12.07 -12.12 -7.41
CA ILE A 272 12.08 -13.14 -6.35
C ILE A 272 13.53 -13.36 -5.91
N THR A 273 13.97 -12.64 -4.87
CA THR A 273 15.38 -12.58 -4.46
C THR A 273 15.50 -12.56 -2.94
N THR A 274 16.73 -12.53 -2.40
CA THR A 274 16.98 -12.28 -0.97
C THR A 274 16.67 -10.83 -0.53
N ARG A 275 16.40 -9.94 -1.48
CA ARG A 275 16.21 -8.50 -1.27
C ARG A 275 14.94 -7.97 -1.91
N THR A 276 13.90 -8.80 -1.94
CA THR A 276 12.61 -8.36 -2.46
C THR A 276 12.03 -7.27 -1.58
N ARG A 277 11.46 -6.21 -2.18
CA ARG A 277 10.74 -5.15 -1.46
C ARG A 277 9.48 -4.72 -2.20
N ILE A 278 8.51 -4.23 -1.43
CA ILE A 278 7.26 -3.63 -1.90
C ILE A 278 7.32 -2.13 -1.60
N ARG A 279 6.80 -1.33 -2.52
CA ARG A 279 6.53 0.09 -2.31
C ARG A 279 5.12 0.42 -2.73
N PHE A 280 4.37 1.05 -1.84
CA PHE A 280 3.13 1.73 -2.16
C PHE A 280 3.42 3.23 -2.21
N SER A 281 3.20 3.87 -3.35
CA SER A 281 3.43 5.32 -3.50
C SER A 281 2.13 6.02 -3.84
N THR A 282 1.87 7.17 -3.23
CA THR A 282 0.66 7.96 -3.49
C THR A 282 0.98 9.43 -3.73
N ALA A 283 0.11 10.10 -4.47
CA ALA A 283 0.26 11.48 -4.87
C ALA A 283 -1.09 12.17 -5.04
N ALA A 284 -1.18 13.43 -4.61
CA ALA A 284 -2.30 14.31 -4.93
C ALA A 284 -1.86 15.73 -5.30
N GLY A 285 -2.32 16.20 -6.46
CA GLY A 285 -1.94 17.51 -7.01
C GLY A 285 -2.91 18.64 -6.71
N VAL A 286 -4.12 18.34 -6.23
CA VAL A 286 -5.25 19.26 -6.36
C VAL A 286 -5.13 20.48 -5.49
N SER A 287 -5.58 21.58 -6.07
CA SER A 287 -5.39 22.94 -5.62
C SER A 287 -6.51 23.84 -6.15
N THR A 288 -7.71 23.72 -5.57
CA THR A 288 -8.69 24.78 -5.71
C THR A 288 -8.35 25.89 -4.70
N PRO A 289 -8.37 27.18 -5.09
CA PRO A 289 -8.13 28.30 -4.17
C PRO A 289 -9.24 28.46 -3.12
N ASN A 290 -10.32 27.69 -3.20
CA ASN A 290 -11.35 27.61 -2.17
C ASN A 290 -10.92 26.64 -1.05
N VAL A 291 -9.85 27.01 -0.35
CA VAL A 291 -9.49 26.52 1.00
C VAL A 291 -10.44 27.06 2.08
N GLY A 292 -11.70 27.32 1.72
CA GLY A 292 -12.76 27.34 2.72
C GLY A 292 -13.04 25.89 3.09
N HIS A 293 -12.38 25.38 4.13
CA HIS A 293 -12.74 24.30 5.08
C HIS A 293 -13.76 23.17 4.74
N HIS A 294 -14.16 22.94 3.49
CA HIS A 294 -15.17 21.95 3.10
C HIS A 294 -14.53 20.56 3.02
N ARG A 295 -14.38 19.95 4.20
CA ARG A 295 -13.88 18.58 4.43
C ARG A 295 -14.58 17.51 3.57
N GLU A 296 -15.81 17.76 3.18
CA GLU A 296 -16.65 16.90 2.34
C GLU A 296 -16.09 16.65 0.92
N ASN A 297 -15.18 17.51 0.46
CA ASN A 297 -14.59 17.42 -0.89
C ASN A 297 -13.21 16.74 -0.93
N THR A 298 -12.63 16.42 0.23
CA THR A 298 -11.32 15.76 0.31
C THR A 298 -11.49 14.35 0.84
N ALA A 299 -11.01 13.40 0.07
CA ALA A 299 -11.31 12.00 0.18
C ALA A 299 -10.36 11.26 1.16
N PRO A 300 -10.80 10.15 1.82
CA PRO A 300 -10.10 9.36 2.85
C PRO A 300 -8.74 8.73 2.45
N GLY A 301 -8.13 9.17 1.36
CA GLY A 301 -6.82 8.74 0.92
C GLY A 301 -6.76 7.29 0.49
N TRP A 302 -5.70 6.59 0.91
CA TRP A 302 -5.46 5.19 0.60
C TRP A 302 -5.22 4.41 1.88
N ARG A 303 -5.93 3.29 2.03
CA ARG A 303 -5.80 2.32 3.11
C ARG A 303 -5.19 1.03 2.59
N ILE A 304 -4.24 0.46 3.32
CA ILE A 304 -3.53 -0.77 2.95
C ILE A 304 -3.42 -1.69 4.15
N ASP A 305 -3.82 -2.94 3.95
CA ASP A 305 -3.94 -3.95 4.98
C ASP A 305 -3.64 -5.36 4.42
N ASN A 306 -3.47 -6.36 5.30
CA ASN A 306 -3.35 -7.79 4.99
C ASN A 306 -2.37 -8.09 3.84
N VAL A 307 -1.20 -7.46 3.86
CA VAL A 307 -0.15 -7.65 2.85
C VAL A 307 0.48 -9.01 3.06
N ARG A 308 0.38 -9.91 2.09
CA ARG A 308 0.86 -11.28 2.18
C ARG A 308 1.36 -11.81 0.85
N PHE A 309 2.23 -12.81 0.92
CA PHE A 309 2.62 -13.60 -0.25
C PHE A 309 1.93 -14.96 -0.25
N THR A 310 1.74 -15.54 -1.43
CA THR A 310 1.41 -16.95 -1.64
C THR A 310 2.31 -17.52 -2.72
N ALA A 311 2.49 -18.84 -2.73
CA ALA A 311 3.21 -19.55 -3.78
C ALA A 311 2.36 -20.70 -4.30
N ALA A 312 2.41 -20.87 -5.62
CA ALA A 312 1.97 -22.05 -6.33
C ALA A 312 3.18 -22.65 -7.08
N PRO A 313 3.17 -23.95 -7.37
CA PRO A 313 4.23 -24.59 -8.15
C PRO A 313 4.32 -24.03 -9.59
#